data_AF-A0A356X628-F1
#
_entry.id   AF-A0A356X628-F1
#
_cell.length_a   1.000
_cell.length_b   1.000
_cell.length_c   1.000
_cell.angle_alpha   90.00
_cell.angle_beta   90.00
_cell.angle_gamma   90.00
#
_symmetry.space_group_name_H-M   'P 1'
#
loop_
_entity.id
_entity.type
_entity.pdbx_description
1 polymer ?
#
loop_
_entity_poly.entity_id
_entity_poly.type
_entity_poly.pdbx_seq_one_letter_code
_entity_poly.pdbx_strand_id
1 'polypeptide(L)'
;MLSSPLSTTYGDLLDNTITQGYPGAYYSTGSMPGDTLQPNVMFYDETYGTNLDGDKATDNQRWRAPASASATIPATQGLYTFIFGDIDADPLYNDQFPLPLTLAVQGQENEGDGNSVNFGVTYTTTADSGWNMVGNPYAATIDWDEASSWTKTNIDNTIYVWDPAASSFKTWNGITGDLDREGLIAPFQAFWVKANDVDPALEVSKEAKTFGGSYVGKIKSKAHDVPIISLSISNQKQEASTHLMFSDHALNGKDHSDAYRLVPPPGINTFLDINTVADKGSRLTINNLPRNFGRVIEIPIFVDAYRDGFSANESLSLSIGQMKNIPQGWKITLQDNRIKSKITVENGFNY
;
A
#
# COMPACT_ATOMS: atom_id res chain seq x y z
N MET A 1 0.74 -8.43 3.41
CA MET A 1 0.92 -7.48 4.51
C MET A 1 -0.11 -7.80 5.57
N LEU A 2 0.33 -8.18 6.77
CA LEU A 2 -0.52 -8.68 7.85
C LEU A 2 -0.35 -7.83 9.11
N SER A 3 -1.32 -7.85 10.00
CA SER A 3 -1.19 -7.30 11.35
C SER A 3 -1.94 -8.19 12.33
N SER A 4 -1.72 -7.99 13.63
CA SER A 4 -2.53 -8.65 14.65
C SER A 4 -3.44 -7.64 15.33
N PRO A 5 -4.77 -7.81 15.25
CA PRO A 5 -5.71 -7.03 16.07
C PRO A 5 -5.76 -7.50 17.53
N LEU A 6 -5.08 -8.61 17.85
CA LEU A 6 -5.01 -9.19 19.18
C LEU A 6 -3.59 -9.02 19.74
N SER A 7 -3.50 -8.78 21.04
CA SER A 7 -2.25 -8.89 21.79
C SER A 7 -1.77 -10.35 21.75
N THR A 8 -0.75 -10.61 20.94
CA THR A 8 -0.21 -11.95 20.67
C THR A 8 1.30 -11.88 20.41
N THR A 9 1.93 -13.01 20.10
CA THR A 9 3.33 -13.14 19.69
C THR A 9 3.45 -13.48 18.21
N TYR A 10 4.64 -13.26 17.62
CA TYR A 10 4.91 -13.67 16.24
C TYR A 10 4.71 -15.18 16.02
N GLY A 11 5.08 -15.99 17.02
CA GLY A 11 4.95 -17.44 16.99
C GLY A 11 3.51 -17.91 17.03
N ASP A 12 2.63 -17.25 17.78
CA ASP A 12 1.20 -17.58 17.83
C ASP A 12 0.48 -17.14 16.55
N LEU A 13 0.76 -15.95 16.01
CA LEU A 13 0.14 -15.46 14.77
C LEU A 13 0.50 -16.31 13.53
N LEU A 14 1.72 -16.86 13.49
CA LEU A 14 2.33 -17.48 12.30
C LEU A 14 2.67 -18.96 12.52
N ASP A 15 2.09 -19.60 13.53
CA ASP A 15 2.35 -20.98 13.95
C ASP A 15 2.14 -22.02 12.82
N ASN A 16 1.17 -21.75 11.94
CA ASN A 16 0.80 -22.59 10.80
C ASN A 16 1.49 -22.17 9.50
N THR A 17 2.64 -21.51 9.59
CA THR A 17 3.44 -21.07 8.44
C THR A 17 4.90 -21.40 8.64
N ILE A 18 5.65 -21.49 7.54
CA ILE A 18 7.11 -21.52 7.60
C ILE A 18 7.61 -20.11 7.92
N THR A 19 8.26 -19.95 9.06
CA THR A 19 8.98 -18.73 9.45
C THR A 19 10.48 -19.01 9.53
N GLN A 20 11.31 -18.02 9.22
CA GLN A 20 12.76 -18.21 9.20
C GLN A 20 13.51 -16.93 9.54
N GLY A 21 14.80 -17.06 9.87
CA GLY A 21 15.72 -15.93 9.98
C GLY A 21 15.58 -15.10 11.27
N TYR A 22 14.93 -15.62 12.31
CA TYR A 22 14.96 -15.07 13.66
C TYR A 22 14.84 -16.16 14.75
N PRO A 23 15.24 -15.91 16.01
CA PRO A 23 15.19 -16.91 17.08
C PRO A 23 13.78 -17.47 17.31
N GLY A 24 13.66 -18.80 17.36
CA GLY A 24 12.38 -19.48 17.60
C GLY A 24 11.44 -19.55 16.39
N ALA A 25 11.86 -19.05 15.23
CA ALA A 25 11.16 -19.30 13.96
C ALA A 25 11.21 -20.80 13.59
N TYR A 26 10.40 -21.24 12.62
CA TYR A 26 10.41 -22.63 12.12
C TYR A 26 11.83 -23.06 11.70
N TYR A 27 12.51 -22.21 10.92
CA TYR A 27 13.96 -22.26 10.71
C TYR A 27 14.64 -21.15 11.53
N SER A 28 14.82 -21.42 12.83
CA SER A 28 15.41 -20.49 13.78
C SER A 28 16.86 -20.12 13.44
N THR A 29 17.26 -18.88 13.74
CA THR A 29 18.69 -18.54 13.83
C THR A 29 19.37 -19.42 14.87
N GLY A 30 20.59 -19.85 14.60
CA GLY A 30 21.36 -20.83 15.37
C GLY A 30 21.04 -22.29 14.99
N SER A 31 20.19 -22.53 13.99
CA SER A 31 19.92 -23.87 13.45
C SER A 31 20.44 -24.01 12.02
N MET A 32 20.64 -25.24 11.53
CA MET A 32 20.86 -25.50 10.10
C MET A 32 19.54 -26.00 9.49
N PRO A 33 19.04 -25.39 8.40
CA PRO A 33 19.67 -24.35 7.58
C PRO A 33 19.43 -22.90 8.07
N GLY A 34 18.70 -22.68 9.17
CA GLY A 34 18.26 -21.35 9.63
C GLY A 34 19.32 -20.24 9.70
N ASP A 35 20.59 -20.55 10.01
CA ASP A 35 21.72 -19.61 10.00
C ASP A 35 22.04 -19.03 8.61
N THR A 36 21.56 -19.67 7.55
CA THR A 36 21.77 -19.24 6.16
C THR A 36 20.54 -18.57 5.54
N LEU A 37 19.40 -18.57 6.24
CA LEU A 37 18.13 -18.11 5.70
C LEU A 37 17.85 -16.65 6.09
N GLN A 38 17.39 -15.87 5.12
CA GLN A 38 16.94 -14.50 5.35
C GLN A 38 15.56 -14.47 6.01
N PRO A 39 15.27 -13.51 6.90
CA PRO A 39 13.98 -13.41 7.56
C PRO A 39 12.85 -13.18 6.57
N ASN A 40 11.79 -13.97 6.68
CA ASN A 40 10.59 -13.86 5.84
C ASN A 40 9.45 -13.10 6.53
N VAL A 41 9.60 -12.78 7.80
CA VAL A 41 8.71 -11.91 8.57
C VAL A 41 9.48 -10.65 8.89
N MET A 42 8.95 -9.50 8.49
CA MET A 42 9.59 -8.23 8.72
C MET A 42 8.58 -7.16 9.12
N PHE A 43 9.05 -6.13 9.80
CA PHE A 43 8.33 -4.89 10.03
C PHE A 43 9.20 -3.69 9.63
N TYR A 44 8.58 -2.53 9.46
CA TYR A 44 9.29 -1.32 9.03
C TYR A 44 9.49 -0.38 10.20
N ASP A 45 10.74 -0.02 10.47
CA ASP A 45 11.14 0.91 11.52
C ASP A 45 11.54 2.26 10.90
N GLU A 46 10.61 3.21 10.92
CA GLU A 46 10.80 4.56 10.38
C GLU A 46 11.88 5.34 11.16
N THR A 47 12.08 5.02 12.43
CA THR A 47 13.04 5.72 13.30
C THR A 47 14.50 5.37 12.98
N TYR A 48 14.74 4.31 12.21
CA TYR A 48 16.08 3.93 11.80
C TYR A 48 16.61 4.84 10.68
N GLY A 49 16.99 6.06 11.06
CA GLY A 49 17.52 7.08 10.16
C GLY A 49 19.03 7.00 9.92
N THR A 50 19.76 6.22 10.72
CA THR A 50 21.23 6.13 10.67
C THR A 50 21.67 4.67 10.62
N ASN A 51 22.56 4.34 9.69
CA ASN A 51 23.10 2.99 9.54
C ASN A 51 24.25 2.72 10.54
N LEU A 52 24.79 1.50 10.51
CA LEU A 52 25.87 1.07 11.42
C LEU A 52 27.18 1.85 11.23
N ASP A 53 27.37 2.47 10.06
CA ASP A 53 28.55 3.27 9.72
C ASP A 53 28.39 4.75 10.13
N GLY A 54 27.23 5.13 10.68
CA GLY A 54 26.92 6.51 11.06
C GLY A 54 26.36 7.37 9.92
N ASP A 55 26.18 6.80 8.73
CA ASP A 55 25.59 7.47 7.57
C ASP A 55 24.06 7.38 7.59
N LYS A 56 23.39 8.16 6.73
CA LYS A 56 21.93 8.05 6.54
C LYS A 56 21.57 6.63 6.11
N ALA A 57 20.64 6.00 6.82
CA ALA A 57 20.11 4.70 6.42
C ALA A 57 19.36 4.82 5.08
N THR A 58 19.40 3.76 4.29
CA THR A 58 18.53 3.59 3.11
C THR A 58 17.18 2.99 3.52
N ASP A 59 16.16 3.08 2.67
CA ASP A 59 14.84 2.52 2.99
C ASP A 59 14.89 1.00 3.18
N ASN A 60 15.75 0.30 2.43
CA ASN A 60 15.96 -1.14 2.60
C ASN A 60 16.56 -1.49 3.97
N GLN A 61 17.31 -0.56 4.58
CA GLN A 61 17.90 -0.75 5.90
C GLN A 61 16.92 -0.46 7.04
N ARG A 62 15.67 -0.06 6.77
CA ARG A 62 14.61 0.15 7.78
C ARG A 62 13.78 -1.10 8.05
N TRP A 63 13.93 -2.16 7.24
CA TRP A 63 13.28 -3.45 7.47
C TRP A 63 13.92 -4.21 8.63
N ARG A 64 13.11 -4.61 9.60
CA ARG A 64 13.54 -5.34 10.81
C ARG A 64 12.90 -6.70 10.85
N ALA A 65 13.67 -7.69 11.31
CA ALA A 65 13.12 -8.98 11.69
C ALA A 65 12.62 -8.92 13.14
N PRO A 66 11.66 -9.78 13.52
CA PRO A 66 11.29 -9.99 14.92
C PRO A 66 12.52 -10.36 15.78
N ALA A 67 12.53 -9.93 17.04
CA ALA A 67 13.58 -10.32 17.98
C ALA A 67 13.54 -11.83 18.31
N SER A 68 12.34 -12.41 18.35
CA SER A 68 12.10 -13.85 18.47
C SER A 68 10.65 -14.17 18.10
N ALA A 69 10.33 -15.46 17.90
CA ALA A 69 8.95 -15.92 17.78
C ALA A 69 8.12 -15.64 19.05
N SER A 70 8.74 -15.65 20.22
CA SER A 70 8.08 -15.34 21.50
C SER A 70 7.88 -13.84 21.76
N ALA A 71 8.43 -12.96 20.91
CA ALA A 71 8.25 -11.52 21.07
C ALA A 71 6.78 -11.14 20.81
N THR A 72 6.25 -10.23 21.63
CA THR A 72 4.91 -9.68 21.45
C THR A 72 4.88 -8.78 20.21
N ILE A 73 3.80 -8.87 19.43
CA ILE A 73 3.54 -7.98 18.31
C ILE A 73 2.95 -6.68 18.87
N PRO A 74 3.54 -5.49 18.62
CA PRO A 74 2.94 -4.23 19.03
C PRO A 74 1.55 -4.04 18.37
N ALA A 75 0.60 -3.49 19.12
CA ALA A 75 -0.83 -3.43 18.74
C ALA A 75 -1.13 -2.85 17.34
N THR A 76 -0.28 -1.94 16.86
CA THR A 76 -0.45 -1.23 15.59
C THR A 76 0.58 -1.61 14.55
N GLN A 77 1.43 -2.61 14.84
CA GLN A 77 2.52 -2.99 13.97
C GLN A 77 1.98 -3.66 12.70
N GLY A 78 2.29 -3.05 11.55
CA GLY A 78 2.16 -3.74 10.28
C GLY A 78 3.33 -4.70 10.07
N LEU A 79 3.04 -5.86 9.48
CA LEU A 79 3.99 -6.89 9.12
C LEU A 79 4.01 -7.10 7.61
N TYR A 80 5.22 -7.25 7.09
CA TYR A 80 5.48 -7.74 5.76
C TYR A 80 5.96 -9.19 5.88
N THR A 81 5.04 -10.11 5.57
CA THR A 81 5.28 -11.55 5.70
C THR A 81 5.27 -12.19 4.32
N PHE A 82 6.37 -12.85 3.97
CA PHE A 82 6.44 -13.74 2.82
C PHE A 82 6.00 -15.14 3.24
N ILE A 83 4.86 -15.58 2.70
CA ILE A 83 4.28 -16.88 2.96
C ILE A 83 4.81 -17.85 1.91
N PHE A 84 5.55 -18.87 2.37
CA PHE A 84 6.00 -19.95 1.52
C PHE A 84 4.84 -20.91 1.24
N GLY A 85 4.73 -21.33 -0.02
CA GLY A 85 4.02 -22.54 -0.41
C GLY A 85 5.01 -23.62 -0.82
N ASP A 86 4.51 -24.67 -1.46
CA ASP A 86 5.37 -25.71 -2.02
C ASP A 86 6.28 -25.13 -3.11
N ILE A 87 7.57 -25.45 -3.03
CA ILE A 87 8.61 -25.11 -3.99
C ILE A 87 9.19 -26.43 -4.50
N ASP A 88 8.75 -26.89 -5.67
CA ASP A 88 9.19 -28.17 -6.26
C ASP A 88 10.72 -28.39 -6.26
N ALA A 89 11.48 -27.30 -6.43
CA ALA A 89 12.94 -27.31 -6.49
C ALA A 89 13.63 -27.29 -5.11
N ASP A 90 12.90 -27.06 -4.02
CA ASP A 90 13.44 -26.97 -2.66
C ASP A 90 12.57 -27.76 -1.66
N PRO A 91 12.99 -28.97 -1.26
CA PRO A 91 12.21 -29.83 -0.38
C PRO A 91 11.99 -29.24 1.03
N LEU A 92 12.69 -28.17 1.42
CA LEU A 92 12.49 -27.51 2.71
C LEU A 92 11.10 -26.85 2.84
N TYR A 93 10.45 -26.53 1.73
CA TYR A 93 9.17 -25.82 1.73
C TYR A 93 7.98 -26.70 1.33
N ASN A 94 8.22 -27.94 0.89
CA ASN A 94 7.19 -28.82 0.37
C ASN A 94 6.44 -29.56 1.48
N ASP A 95 5.12 -29.61 1.37
CA ASP A 95 4.19 -30.39 2.20
C ASP A 95 4.28 -30.09 3.71
N GLN A 96 4.89 -28.97 4.11
CA GLN A 96 5.06 -28.64 5.54
C GLN A 96 3.72 -28.24 6.18
N PHE A 97 2.91 -27.48 5.45
CA PHE A 97 1.57 -27.07 5.88
C PHE A 97 0.60 -27.17 4.71
N PRO A 98 -0.57 -27.82 4.89
CA PRO A 98 -1.52 -27.97 3.80
C PRO A 98 -2.10 -26.62 3.37
N LEU A 99 -1.99 -26.30 2.08
CA LEU A 99 -2.65 -25.13 1.50
C LEU A 99 -4.14 -25.40 1.24
N PRO A 100 -5.04 -24.41 1.44
CA PRO A 100 -4.77 -23.06 1.92
C PRO A 100 -4.44 -23.02 3.41
N LEU A 101 -3.48 -22.17 3.80
CA LEU A 101 -3.15 -21.96 5.21
C LEU A 101 -4.29 -21.26 5.92
N THR A 102 -4.63 -21.74 7.11
CA THR A 102 -5.52 -21.04 8.05
C THR A 102 -4.66 -20.56 9.21
N LEU A 103 -4.60 -19.24 9.40
CA LEU A 103 -3.96 -18.65 10.58
C LEU A 103 -4.98 -18.63 11.72
N ALA A 104 -4.57 -19.12 12.88
CA ALA A 104 -5.32 -19.01 14.12
C ALA A 104 -4.48 -18.19 15.10
N VAL A 105 -5.13 -17.32 15.85
CA VAL A 105 -4.46 -16.47 16.84
C VAL A 105 -5.30 -16.45 18.11
N GLN A 106 -4.64 -16.44 19.26
CA GLN A 106 -5.29 -16.30 20.55
C GLN A 106 -4.75 -15.07 21.27
N GLY A 107 -5.66 -14.23 21.74
CA GLY A 107 -5.27 -13.03 22.46
C GLY A 107 -6.49 -12.17 22.79
N GLN A 108 -6.23 -11.14 23.59
CA GLN A 108 -7.21 -10.08 23.83
C GLN A 108 -7.10 -9.04 22.70
N GLU A 109 -8.24 -8.50 22.25
CA GLU A 109 -8.24 -7.39 21.29
C GLU A 109 -7.44 -6.20 21.84
N ASN A 110 -6.75 -5.47 20.96
CA ASN A 110 -6.05 -4.26 21.39
C ASN A 110 -7.06 -3.17 21.75
N GLU A 111 -6.98 -2.67 22.99
CA GLU A 111 -7.92 -1.68 23.53
C GLU A 111 -7.31 -0.26 23.62
N GLY A 112 -6.00 -0.12 23.41
CA GLY A 112 -5.29 1.16 23.53
C GLY A 112 -5.46 1.80 24.90
N ASP A 113 -5.96 3.04 24.95
CA ASP A 113 -6.27 3.75 26.19
C ASP A 113 -7.67 3.41 26.77
N GLY A 114 -8.40 2.51 26.11
CA GLY A 114 -9.77 2.14 26.41
C GLY A 114 -10.81 2.74 25.47
N ASN A 115 -10.47 3.78 24.70
CA ASN A 115 -11.35 4.42 23.71
C ASN A 115 -10.72 4.45 22.32
N SER A 116 -9.41 4.63 22.25
CA SER A 116 -8.67 4.77 21.00
C SER A 116 -7.29 4.09 21.08
N VAL A 117 -6.73 3.83 19.90
CA VAL A 117 -5.40 3.25 19.74
C VAL A 117 -4.54 4.23 18.95
N ASN A 118 -3.43 4.65 19.56
CA ASN A 118 -2.41 5.47 18.90
C ASN A 118 -1.45 4.56 18.11
N PHE A 119 -1.19 4.92 16.86
CA PHE A 119 -0.35 4.14 15.97
C PHE A 119 1.15 4.27 16.22
N GLY A 120 1.58 5.31 16.93
CA GLY A 120 3.00 5.57 17.20
C GLY A 120 3.78 5.91 15.93
N VAL A 121 3.12 6.50 14.94
CA VAL A 121 3.77 6.90 13.68
C VAL A 121 4.84 7.95 13.93
N THR A 122 5.94 7.88 13.18
CA THR A 122 7.06 8.81 13.33
C THR A 122 7.43 9.46 12.00
N TYR A 123 8.22 10.53 12.10
CA TYR A 123 8.76 11.26 10.96
C TYR A 123 10.25 11.55 11.17
N THR A 124 11.08 11.04 10.26
CA THR A 124 12.50 11.38 10.13
C THR A 124 12.77 12.00 8.76
N THR A 125 13.73 12.91 8.68
CA THR A 125 14.11 13.61 7.43
C THR A 125 15.15 12.85 6.59
N THR A 126 15.41 11.59 6.92
CA THR A 126 16.39 10.72 6.25
C THR A 126 15.70 9.73 5.31
N ALA A 127 16.36 9.40 4.18
CA ALA A 127 15.82 8.50 3.14
C ALA A 127 14.44 8.96 2.60
N ASP A 128 13.56 8.04 2.22
CA ASP A 128 12.16 8.35 1.92
C ASP A 128 11.42 8.63 3.25
N SER A 129 11.44 9.89 3.65
CA SER A 129 10.90 10.38 4.94
C SER A 129 9.43 10.02 5.20
N GLY A 130 9.13 9.59 6.44
CA GLY A 130 7.78 9.54 6.99
C GLY A 130 6.92 8.33 6.63
N TRP A 131 7.45 7.33 5.92
CA TRP A 131 6.70 6.09 5.67
C TRP A 131 6.56 5.25 6.94
N ASN A 132 5.33 4.86 7.27
CA ASN A 132 5.04 4.01 8.43
C ASN A 132 4.16 2.84 7.98
N MET A 133 4.55 1.61 8.33
CA MET A 133 3.76 0.41 8.07
C MET A 133 3.00 0.02 9.33
N VAL A 134 1.69 0.18 9.27
CA VAL A 134 0.80 0.01 10.42
C VAL A 134 -0.28 -1.05 10.15
N GLY A 135 -0.93 -1.50 11.21
CA GLY A 135 -1.94 -2.56 11.20
C GLY A 135 -3.27 -2.10 11.76
N ASN A 136 -4.37 -2.66 11.28
CA ASN A 136 -5.66 -2.48 11.94
C ASN A 136 -5.59 -3.08 13.36
N PRO A 137 -5.73 -2.26 14.43
CA PRO A 137 -5.58 -2.75 15.79
C PRO A 137 -6.81 -3.51 16.30
N TYR A 138 -7.93 -3.49 15.57
CA TYR A 138 -9.21 -4.05 16.01
C TYR A 138 -9.58 -5.32 15.23
N ALA A 139 -10.29 -6.23 15.90
CA ALA A 139 -10.85 -7.45 15.32
C ALA A 139 -12.11 -7.18 14.48
N ALA A 140 -12.33 -5.92 14.11
CA ALA A 140 -13.37 -5.43 13.23
C ALA A 140 -12.76 -4.56 12.14
N THR A 141 -13.43 -4.48 10.99
CA THR A 141 -13.02 -3.57 9.92
C THR A 141 -13.08 -2.13 10.44
N ILE A 142 -12.09 -1.31 10.09
CA ILE A 142 -12.11 0.13 10.38
C ILE A 142 -12.36 0.93 9.11
N ASP A 143 -13.15 1.99 9.23
CA ASP A 143 -13.40 2.93 8.14
C ASP A 143 -12.42 4.11 8.22
N TRP A 144 -11.50 4.21 7.26
CA TRP A 144 -10.53 5.31 7.17
C TRP A 144 -11.19 6.68 6.92
N ASP A 145 -12.39 6.70 6.34
CA ASP A 145 -13.08 7.92 5.92
C ASP A 145 -13.96 8.51 7.02
N GLU A 146 -14.20 7.77 8.10
CA GLU A 146 -14.96 8.24 9.27
C GLU A 146 -14.15 9.27 10.07
N ALA A 147 -14.13 10.51 9.59
CA ALA A 147 -13.30 11.59 10.12
C ALA A 147 -13.49 11.84 11.63
N SER A 148 -14.69 11.56 12.16
CA SER A 148 -14.97 11.71 13.60
C SER A 148 -14.22 10.70 14.47
N SER A 149 -13.82 9.57 13.89
CA SER A 149 -13.17 8.46 14.58
C SER A 149 -11.65 8.44 14.41
N TRP A 150 -11.06 9.41 13.71
CA TRP A 150 -9.62 9.48 13.46
C TRP A 150 -9.02 10.82 13.84
N THR A 151 -7.88 10.78 14.51
CA THR A 151 -6.95 11.92 14.57
C THR A 151 -5.87 11.71 13.52
N LYS A 152 -5.74 12.65 12.56
CA LYS A 152 -4.73 12.65 11.49
C LYS A 152 -4.00 13.99 11.45
N THR A 153 -2.96 14.14 12.27
CA THR A 153 -2.13 15.36 12.32
C THR A 153 -0.79 15.10 11.63
N ASN A 154 -0.45 15.92 10.63
CA ASN A 154 0.77 15.77 9.83
C ASN A 154 0.87 14.40 9.14
N ILE A 155 -0.27 13.87 8.68
CA ILE A 155 -0.41 12.62 7.94
C ILE A 155 -1.02 12.92 6.58
N ASP A 156 -0.46 12.37 5.51
CA ASP A 156 -1.12 12.35 4.20
C ASP A 156 -2.40 11.52 4.30
N ASN A 157 -3.50 11.96 3.68
CA ASN A 157 -4.78 11.25 3.82
C ASN A 157 -4.81 9.92 3.05
N THR A 158 -3.73 9.59 2.34
CA THR A 158 -3.60 8.40 1.50
C THR A 158 -3.12 7.19 2.29
N ILE A 159 -3.82 6.07 2.13
CA ILE A 159 -3.38 4.75 2.57
C ILE A 159 -3.01 3.85 1.39
N TYR A 160 -2.11 2.91 1.65
CA TYR A 160 -1.65 1.93 0.66
C TYR A 160 -1.73 0.52 1.20
N VAL A 161 -2.41 -0.37 0.49
CA VAL A 161 -2.55 -1.78 0.87
C VAL A 161 -1.94 -2.65 -0.23
N TRP A 162 -0.98 -3.51 0.12
CA TRP A 162 -0.37 -4.42 -0.86
C TRP A 162 -1.34 -5.54 -1.25
N ASP A 163 -1.62 -5.67 -2.55
CA ASP A 163 -2.36 -6.79 -3.13
C ASP A 163 -1.36 -7.76 -3.81
N PRO A 164 -1.06 -8.90 -3.17
CA PRO A 164 -0.10 -9.86 -3.71
C PRO A 164 -0.61 -10.56 -4.98
N ALA A 165 -1.92 -10.65 -5.20
CA ALA A 165 -2.47 -11.30 -6.39
C ALA A 165 -2.30 -10.42 -7.65
N ALA A 166 -2.39 -9.10 -7.47
CA ALA A 166 -2.19 -8.11 -8.53
C ALA A 166 -0.75 -7.60 -8.64
N SER A 167 0.16 -8.02 -7.75
CA SER A 167 1.52 -7.49 -7.61
C SER A 167 1.57 -5.95 -7.60
N SER A 168 0.59 -5.33 -6.95
CA SER A 168 0.45 -3.86 -6.92
C SER A 168 -0.11 -3.37 -5.59
N PHE A 169 0.17 -2.10 -5.26
CA PHE A 169 -0.48 -1.43 -4.15
C PHE A 169 -1.86 -0.93 -4.56
N LYS A 170 -2.85 -1.18 -3.72
CA LYS A 170 -4.16 -0.53 -3.78
C LYS A 170 -4.11 0.76 -2.96
N THR A 171 -4.49 1.86 -3.57
CA THR A 171 -4.44 3.19 -2.94
C THR A 171 -5.82 3.67 -2.54
N TRP A 172 -5.90 4.54 -1.53
CA TRP A 172 -7.13 5.27 -1.22
C TRP A 172 -6.81 6.58 -0.51
N ASN A 173 -7.32 7.71 -1.00
CA ASN A 173 -7.05 9.05 -0.44
C ASN A 173 -8.27 9.67 0.27
N GLY A 174 -9.32 8.90 0.56
CA GLY A 174 -10.60 9.38 1.10
C GLY A 174 -11.66 9.70 0.04
N ILE A 175 -11.29 9.70 -1.24
CA ILE A 175 -12.18 10.13 -2.33
C ILE A 175 -12.04 9.23 -3.57
N THR A 176 -10.82 8.85 -3.92
CA THR A 176 -10.53 7.98 -5.06
C THR A 176 -9.38 7.04 -4.74
N GLY A 177 -9.23 6.02 -5.58
CA GLY A 177 -8.15 5.06 -5.53
C GLY A 177 -8.59 3.69 -6.03
N ASP A 178 -7.81 2.69 -5.64
CA ASP A 178 -7.98 1.29 -6.03
C ASP A 178 -8.55 0.42 -4.91
N LEU A 179 -8.67 0.95 -3.68
CA LEU A 179 -9.19 0.17 -2.56
C LEU A 179 -10.69 -0.09 -2.74
N ASP A 180 -11.02 -1.37 -2.80
CA ASP A 180 -12.31 -1.89 -3.27
C ASP A 180 -13.53 -1.39 -2.45
N ARG A 181 -13.34 -1.00 -1.20
CA ARG A 181 -14.39 -0.40 -0.37
C ARG A 181 -13.94 0.85 0.36
N GLU A 182 -13.27 1.76 -0.33
CA GLU A 182 -13.20 3.16 0.09
C GLU A 182 -12.72 3.34 1.53
N GLY A 183 -11.45 3.05 1.75
CA GLY A 183 -10.87 3.23 3.07
C GLY A 183 -11.23 2.17 4.10
N LEU A 184 -12.07 1.17 3.79
CA LEU A 184 -12.28 0.03 4.70
C LEU A 184 -11.03 -0.84 4.80
N ILE A 185 -10.47 -0.95 6.01
CA ILE A 185 -9.29 -1.75 6.34
C ILE A 185 -9.75 -2.94 7.19
N ALA A 186 -9.69 -4.14 6.63
CA ALA A 186 -10.16 -5.36 7.29
C ALA A 186 -9.33 -5.72 8.54
N PRO A 187 -9.86 -6.55 9.47
CA PRO A 187 -9.05 -7.16 10.52
C PRO A 187 -7.84 -7.89 9.91
N PHE A 188 -6.72 -7.92 10.63
CA PHE A 188 -5.45 -8.50 10.18
C PHE A 188 -4.80 -7.83 8.96
N GLN A 189 -5.40 -6.79 8.38
CA GLN A 189 -4.83 -6.07 7.24
C GLN A 189 -3.83 -5.02 7.73
N ALA A 190 -2.61 -5.07 7.21
CA ALA A 190 -1.67 -3.96 7.32
C ALA A 190 -1.75 -3.03 6.11
N PHE A 191 -1.35 -1.78 6.33
CA PHE A 191 -1.37 -0.72 5.35
C PHE A 191 -0.21 0.27 5.62
N TRP A 192 0.20 1.00 4.58
CA TRP A 192 1.12 2.11 4.73
C TRP A 192 0.39 3.42 4.88
N VAL A 193 0.96 4.28 5.71
CA VAL A 193 0.64 5.70 5.82
C VAL A 193 1.92 6.51 5.68
N LYS A 194 1.77 7.79 5.33
CA LYS A 194 2.91 8.69 5.25
C LYS A 194 2.72 9.90 6.17
N ALA A 195 3.59 10.03 7.16
CA ALA A 195 3.79 11.29 7.88
C ALA A 195 4.43 12.32 6.95
N ASN A 196 3.88 13.54 6.95
CA ASN A 196 4.30 14.61 6.05
C ASN A 196 5.02 15.77 6.74
N ASP A 197 5.04 15.79 8.07
CA ASP A 197 5.78 16.77 8.87
C ASP A 197 6.17 16.19 10.24
N VAL A 198 6.94 16.96 11.02
CA VAL A 198 7.32 16.65 12.41
C VAL A 198 6.10 16.53 13.32
N ASP A 199 6.26 15.87 14.47
CA ASP A 199 5.19 15.61 15.44
C ASP A 199 3.91 14.99 14.83
N PRO A 200 4.02 13.92 14.01
CA PRO A 200 2.85 13.29 13.44
C PRO A 200 2.01 12.58 14.51
N ALA A 201 0.69 12.63 14.36
CA ALA A 201 -0.25 11.89 15.20
C ALA A 201 -1.27 11.17 14.33
N LEU A 202 -1.32 9.84 14.52
CA LEU A 202 -2.34 8.98 13.94
C LEU A 202 -2.96 8.15 15.06
N GLU A 203 -4.28 8.28 15.23
CA GLU A 203 -5.03 7.61 16.28
C GLU A 203 -6.41 7.22 15.76
N VAL A 204 -6.88 6.02 16.12
CA VAL A 204 -8.20 5.50 15.74
C VAL A 204 -9.05 5.18 16.95
N SER A 205 -10.23 5.78 17.02
CA SER A 205 -11.28 5.46 17.99
C SER A 205 -11.92 4.12 17.67
N LYS A 206 -12.44 3.43 18.70
CA LYS A 206 -13.29 2.24 18.53
C LYS A 206 -14.56 2.52 17.72
N GLU A 207 -14.99 3.77 17.64
CA GLU A 207 -16.13 4.20 16.81
C GLU A 207 -15.88 4.00 15.31
N ALA A 208 -14.61 3.87 14.88
CA ALA A 208 -14.28 3.51 13.50
C ALA A 208 -14.66 2.08 13.12
N LYS A 209 -14.96 1.21 14.11
CA LYS A 209 -15.32 -0.20 13.86
C LYS A 209 -16.62 -0.27 13.08
N THR A 210 -16.58 -0.98 11.96
CA THR A 210 -17.71 -1.17 11.05
C THR A 210 -17.76 -2.61 10.55
N PHE A 211 -18.85 -2.94 9.87
CA PHE A 211 -19.03 -4.21 9.18
C PHE A 211 -18.71 -4.06 7.68
N GLY A 212 -18.37 -5.18 7.04
CA GLY A 212 -17.94 -5.17 5.65
C GLY A 212 -16.43 -4.98 5.53
N GLY A 213 -15.97 -4.56 4.36
CA GLY A 213 -14.56 -4.72 3.99
C GLY A 213 -14.26 -6.17 3.64
N SER A 214 -13.49 -6.38 2.59
CA SER A 214 -12.84 -7.66 2.35
C SER A 214 -11.37 -7.45 2.61
N TYR A 215 -10.69 -8.46 3.16
CA TYR A 215 -9.23 -8.51 3.02
C TYR A 215 -8.91 -8.35 1.53
N VAL A 216 -8.03 -7.42 1.18
CA VAL A 216 -7.96 -6.84 -0.17
C VAL A 216 -7.85 -7.92 -1.26
N GLY A 217 -8.72 -7.81 -2.29
CA GLY A 217 -8.82 -8.75 -3.42
C GLY A 217 -10.14 -8.85 -4.22
N LYS A 218 -10.98 -7.78 -4.40
CA LYS A 218 -11.96 -7.52 -5.53
C LYS A 218 -13.15 -6.54 -5.24
N ILE A 219 -13.30 -5.52 -6.12
CA ILE A 219 -14.46 -4.69 -6.64
C ILE A 219 -14.85 -3.35 -5.93
N LYS A 220 -15.13 -2.28 -6.74
CA LYS A 220 -15.14 -0.80 -6.46
C LYS A 220 -16.46 -0.07 -6.00
N SER A 221 -16.25 0.94 -5.11
CA SER A 221 -16.80 2.32 -4.89
C SER A 221 -18.30 2.68 -4.64
N LYS A 222 -18.56 3.54 -3.63
CA LYS A 222 -19.62 4.56 -3.48
C LYS A 222 -19.35 5.81 -4.37
N ALA A 223 -20.24 6.81 -4.23
CA ALA A 223 -20.28 8.05 -4.99
C ALA A 223 -19.61 9.21 -4.23
N HIS A 224 -18.78 9.97 -4.95
CA HIS A 224 -18.22 11.27 -4.55
C HIS A 224 -18.60 12.31 -5.60
N ASP A 225 -18.55 13.61 -5.26
CA ASP A 225 -19.04 14.71 -6.13
C ASP A 225 -17.92 15.42 -6.93
N VAL A 226 -16.67 14.99 -6.79
CA VAL A 226 -15.53 15.57 -7.53
C VAL A 226 -15.34 14.92 -8.90
N PRO A 227 -14.84 15.67 -9.91
CA PRO A 227 -14.42 15.09 -11.18
C PRO A 227 -13.26 14.10 -10.99
N ILE A 228 -13.40 12.88 -11.53
CA ILE A 228 -12.39 11.83 -11.46
C ILE A 228 -12.22 11.19 -12.84
N ILE A 229 -10.98 10.98 -13.28
CA ILE A 229 -10.61 10.20 -14.47
C ILE A 229 -9.66 9.09 -14.03
N SER A 230 -10.05 7.84 -14.23
CA SER A 230 -9.22 6.67 -13.92
C SER A 230 -8.70 6.02 -15.19
N LEU A 231 -7.39 5.91 -15.30
CA LEU A 231 -6.70 5.20 -16.37
C LEU A 231 -6.22 3.85 -15.87
N SER A 232 -6.31 2.83 -16.70
CA SER A 232 -5.83 1.48 -16.37
C SER A 232 -5.07 0.90 -17.55
N ILE A 233 -4.00 0.16 -17.27
CA ILE A 233 -3.27 -0.64 -18.25
C ILE A 233 -3.38 -2.11 -17.91
N SER A 234 -3.44 -2.97 -18.92
CA SER A 234 -3.42 -4.42 -18.72
C SER A 234 -2.63 -5.13 -19.81
N ASN A 235 -1.99 -6.24 -19.42
CA ASN A 235 -1.42 -7.25 -20.31
C ASN A 235 -2.18 -8.58 -20.23
N GLN A 236 -3.46 -8.55 -19.84
CA GLN A 236 -4.36 -9.69 -19.57
C GLN A 236 -4.03 -10.52 -18.34
N LYS A 237 -2.82 -10.39 -17.77
CA LYS A 237 -2.40 -11.11 -16.56
C LYS A 237 -2.36 -10.20 -15.34
N GLN A 238 -1.89 -8.98 -15.56
CA GLN A 238 -1.73 -7.94 -14.56
C GLN A 238 -2.53 -6.70 -14.98
N GLU A 239 -2.88 -5.89 -14.00
CA GLU A 239 -3.53 -4.60 -14.19
C GLU A 239 -2.87 -3.58 -13.26
N ALA A 240 -2.69 -2.37 -13.75
CA ALA A 240 -2.24 -1.24 -12.96
C ALA A 240 -3.08 0.00 -13.33
N SER A 241 -3.27 0.91 -12.37
CA SER A 241 -4.12 2.08 -12.52
C SER A 241 -3.48 3.35 -11.98
N THR A 242 -3.94 4.47 -12.53
CA THR A 242 -3.69 5.81 -11.99
C THR A 242 -4.95 6.64 -12.08
N HIS A 243 -5.13 7.56 -11.14
CA HIS A 243 -6.31 8.38 -10.98
C HIS A 243 -5.97 9.86 -11.03
N LEU A 244 -6.70 10.60 -11.84
CA LEU A 244 -6.74 12.04 -11.83
C LEU A 244 -7.98 12.45 -11.04
N MET A 245 -7.80 13.20 -9.98
CA MET A 245 -8.87 13.79 -9.18
C MET A 245 -8.79 15.30 -9.31
N PHE A 246 -9.93 15.99 -9.30
CA PHE A 246 -9.95 17.45 -9.39
C PHE A 246 -10.76 18.07 -8.25
N SER A 247 -10.11 18.84 -7.38
CA SER A 247 -10.78 19.45 -6.22
C SER A 247 -10.48 20.94 -6.09
N ASP A 248 -11.31 21.65 -5.33
CA ASP A 248 -11.18 23.10 -5.11
C ASP A 248 -10.02 23.45 -4.16
N HIS A 249 -9.57 22.48 -3.36
CA HIS A 249 -8.46 22.63 -2.40
C HIS A 249 -7.14 21.99 -2.88
N ALA A 250 -7.11 21.44 -4.10
CA ALA A 250 -5.90 20.88 -4.68
C ALA A 250 -4.83 21.97 -4.90
N LEU A 251 -3.57 21.59 -4.74
CA LEU A 251 -2.43 22.48 -5.00
C LEU A 251 -1.77 22.12 -6.34
N ASN A 252 -0.98 23.06 -6.87
CA ASN A 252 -0.06 22.71 -7.97
C ASN A 252 1.14 21.95 -7.40
N GLY A 253 1.41 20.76 -7.92
CA GLY A 253 2.41 19.85 -7.36
C GLY A 253 1.87 19.03 -6.20
N LYS A 254 2.75 18.26 -5.53
CA LYS A 254 2.34 17.29 -4.50
C LYS A 254 1.60 17.95 -3.32
N ASP A 255 0.40 17.46 -3.01
CA ASP A 255 -0.41 17.79 -1.83
C ASP A 255 -0.75 16.56 -0.97
N HIS A 256 -1.61 16.73 0.04
CA HIS A 256 -1.98 15.67 1.01
C HIS A 256 -3.03 14.68 0.50
N SER A 257 -3.73 15.03 -0.59
CA SER A 257 -4.72 14.20 -1.29
C SER A 257 -4.09 13.47 -2.49
N ASP A 258 -2.84 13.76 -2.82
CA ASP A 258 -2.05 12.95 -3.76
C ASP A 258 -1.63 11.60 -3.17
N ALA A 259 -1.40 10.64 -4.05
CA ALA A 259 -0.78 9.36 -3.71
C ALA A 259 0.50 9.15 -4.52
N TYR A 260 1.63 9.04 -3.84
CA TYR A 260 2.87 8.55 -4.46
C TYR A 260 2.67 7.20 -5.13
N ARG A 261 3.33 7.00 -6.27
CA ARG A 261 3.52 5.67 -6.85
C ARG A 261 4.53 4.90 -6.02
N LEU A 262 4.12 3.78 -5.46
CA LEU A 262 5.00 2.83 -4.76
C LEU A 262 5.49 1.74 -5.70
N VAL A 263 6.78 1.43 -5.66
CA VAL A 263 7.33 0.25 -6.34
C VAL A 263 6.90 -1.02 -5.62
N PRO A 264 6.70 -2.14 -6.34
CA PRO A 264 6.56 -3.43 -5.70
C PRO A 264 7.72 -3.73 -4.74
N PRO A 265 7.46 -4.49 -3.67
CA PRO A 265 8.49 -4.87 -2.69
C PRO A 265 9.66 -5.65 -3.32
N PRO A 266 10.83 -5.68 -2.66
CA PRO A 266 11.98 -6.46 -3.13
C PRO A 266 11.62 -7.92 -3.45
N GLY A 267 12.15 -8.44 -4.55
CA GLY A 267 11.86 -9.79 -5.06
C GLY A 267 10.73 -9.84 -6.10
N ILE A 268 9.89 -8.80 -6.21
CA ILE A 268 8.91 -8.68 -7.29
C ILE A 268 9.49 -7.82 -8.41
N ASN A 269 9.85 -8.48 -9.51
CA ASN A 269 10.55 -7.86 -10.63
C ASN A 269 9.75 -7.88 -11.95
N THR A 270 8.52 -8.40 -11.92
CA THR A 270 7.61 -8.47 -13.07
C THR A 270 6.27 -7.85 -12.72
N PHE A 271 5.97 -6.66 -13.25
CA PHE A 271 4.79 -5.86 -12.92
C PHE A 271 4.51 -4.79 -13.98
N LEU A 272 3.29 -4.24 -13.99
CA LEU A 272 2.92 -3.08 -14.81
C LEU A 272 3.04 -1.79 -14.01
N ASP A 273 3.44 -0.69 -14.66
CA ASP A 273 3.57 0.62 -14.03
C ASP A 273 2.86 1.68 -14.85
N ILE A 274 1.86 2.34 -14.26
CA ILE A 274 1.24 3.54 -14.79
C ILE A 274 1.14 4.58 -13.68
N ASN A 275 1.56 5.80 -13.97
CA ASN A 275 1.50 6.91 -13.03
C ASN A 275 1.52 8.24 -13.78
N THR A 276 1.06 9.29 -13.11
CA THR A 276 1.30 10.65 -13.59
C THR A 276 2.66 11.15 -13.12
N VAL A 277 3.26 12.07 -13.86
CA VAL A 277 4.50 12.75 -13.47
C VAL A 277 4.16 14.19 -13.14
N ALA A 278 4.15 14.51 -11.85
CA ALA A 278 3.94 15.86 -11.35
C ALA A 278 5.22 16.71 -11.45
N ASP A 279 5.07 18.02 -11.19
CA ASP A 279 6.18 18.96 -11.19
C ASP A 279 7.34 18.47 -10.31
N LYS A 280 8.57 18.68 -10.79
CA LYS A 280 9.83 18.17 -10.18
C LYS A 280 10.02 16.64 -10.26
N GLY A 281 9.21 15.92 -11.04
CA GLY A 281 9.43 14.51 -11.38
C GLY A 281 8.80 13.50 -10.42
N SER A 282 7.97 13.95 -9.47
CA SER A 282 7.27 13.04 -8.56
C SER A 282 6.28 12.17 -9.33
N ARG A 283 6.32 10.85 -9.11
CA ARG A 283 5.39 9.90 -9.73
C ARG A 283 4.20 9.66 -8.81
N LEU A 284 2.99 9.88 -9.31
CA LEU A 284 1.76 9.81 -8.53
C LEU A 284 0.78 8.79 -9.13
N THR A 285 0.28 7.89 -8.29
CA THR A 285 -0.83 6.98 -8.62
C THR A 285 -2.17 7.69 -8.48
N ILE A 286 -2.34 8.60 -7.53
CA ILE A 286 -3.46 9.55 -7.46
C ILE A 286 -2.88 10.96 -7.56
N ASN A 287 -3.36 11.74 -8.54
CA ASN A 287 -2.97 13.12 -8.76
C ASN A 287 -4.19 14.03 -8.61
N ASN A 288 -4.27 14.75 -7.49
CA ASN A 288 -5.27 15.73 -7.13
C ASN A 288 -4.88 17.09 -7.70
N LEU A 289 -5.62 17.53 -8.71
CA LEU A 289 -5.32 18.73 -9.49
C LEU A 289 -6.34 19.85 -9.21
N PRO A 290 -5.95 21.13 -9.33
CA PRO A 290 -6.89 22.23 -9.19
C PRO A 290 -8.05 22.11 -10.18
N ARG A 291 -9.28 22.14 -9.65
CA ARG A 291 -10.50 22.11 -10.48
C ARG A 291 -10.60 23.30 -11.44
N ASN A 292 -10.09 24.46 -11.01
CA ASN A 292 -10.09 25.70 -11.78
C ASN A 292 -8.69 25.99 -12.31
N PHE A 293 -8.42 25.56 -13.54
CA PHE A 293 -7.09 25.71 -14.16
C PHE A 293 -6.97 26.88 -15.14
N GLY A 294 -8.08 27.47 -15.61
CA GLY A 294 -8.11 28.67 -16.47
C GLY A 294 -7.47 28.55 -17.86
N ARG A 295 -6.69 27.49 -18.13
CA ARG A 295 -5.99 27.16 -19.37
C ARG A 295 -5.95 25.65 -19.56
N VAL A 296 -5.61 25.19 -20.76
CA VAL A 296 -5.39 23.75 -20.99
C VAL A 296 -4.30 23.24 -20.03
N ILE A 297 -4.58 22.14 -19.35
CA ILE A 297 -3.63 21.41 -18.53
C ILE A 297 -3.10 20.21 -19.31
N GLU A 298 -1.78 20.05 -19.29
CA GLU A 298 -1.12 18.87 -19.83
C GLU A 298 -0.61 18.05 -18.66
N ILE A 299 -1.05 16.79 -18.58
CA ILE A 299 -0.70 15.88 -17.50
C ILE A 299 0.16 14.78 -18.09
N PRO A 300 1.48 14.76 -17.85
CA PRO A 300 2.33 13.69 -18.33
C PRO A 300 1.97 12.37 -17.65
N ILE A 301 1.80 11.32 -18.45
CA ILE A 301 1.55 9.95 -17.97
C ILE A 301 2.77 9.12 -18.36
N PHE A 302 3.34 8.42 -17.38
CA PHE A 302 4.35 7.40 -17.57
C PHE A 302 3.68 6.02 -17.60
N VAL A 303 4.09 5.19 -18.56
CA VAL A 303 3.61 3.81 -18.73
C VAL A 303 4.83 2.94 -19.02
N ASP A 304 4.95 1.83 -18.29
CA ASP A 304 5.97 0.80 -18.55
C ASP A 304 5.47 -0.59 -18.13
N ALA A 305 6.11 -1.62 -18.66
CA ALA A 305 5.96 -3.00 -18.22
C ALA A 305 7.33 -3.52 -17.82
N TYR A 306 7.47 -4.06 -16.62
CA TYR A 306 8.71 -4.65 -16.14
C TYR A 306 8.64 -6.16 -16.21
N ARG A 307 9.71 -6.79 -16.67
CA ARG A 307 9.93 -8.23 -16.63
C ARG A 307 11.36 -8.49 -16.18
N ASP A 308 11.51 -9.35 -15.18
CA ASP A 308 12.81 -9.68 -14.58
C ASP A 308 13.63 -8.45 -14.14
N GLY A 309 12.94 -7.34 -13.80
CA GLY A 309 13.54 -6.09 -13.33
C GLY A 309 13.89 -5.09 -14.43
N PHE A 310 13.64 -5.42 -15.69
CA PHE A 310 13.94 -4.57 -16.84
C PHE A 310 12.67 -4.14 -17.57
N SER A 311 12.68 -2.95 -18.16
CA SER A 311 11.60 -2.51 -19.06
C SER A 311 11.47 -3.50 -20.22
N ALA A 312 10.26 -4.00 -20.40
CA ALA A 312 9.90 -5.02 -21.37
C ALA A 312 9.07 -4.41 -22.49
N ASN A 313 9.38 -4.79 -23.73
CA ASN A 313 8.59 -4.36 -24.87
C ASN A 313 7.39 -5.31 -25.03
N GLU A 314 6.27 -4.95 -24.39
CA GLU A 314 5.02 -5.71 -24.41
C GLU A 314 3.86 -4.89 -24.96
N SER A 315 2.86 -5.56 -25.52
CA SER A 315 1.61 -4.91 -25.92
C SER A 315 0.72 -4.74 -24.68
N LEU A 316 0.33 -3.49 -24.41
CA LEU A 316 -0.55 -3.12 -23.31
C LEU A 316 -1.85 -2.57 -23.90
N SER A 317 -2.98 -2.90 -23.26
CA SER A 317 -4.25 -2.23 -23.50
C SER A 317 -4.40 -1.09 -22.50
N LEU A 318 -4.62 0.13 -22.98
CA LEU A 318 -4.94 1.28 -22.14
C LEU A 318 -6.45 1.49 -22.15
N SER A 319 -7.06 1.56 -20.98
CA SER A 319 -8.48 1.88 -20.83
C SER A 319 -8.68 3.11 -19.96
N ILE A 320 -9.73 3.86 -20.26
CA ILE A 320 -10.27 4.83 -19.31
C ILE A 320 -11.46 4.17 -18.66
N GLY A 321 -11.18 3.49 -17.55
CA GLY A 321 -12.15 2.67 -16.85
C GLY A 321 -13.30 3.47 -16.27
N GLN A 322 -13.04 4.68 -15.77
CA GLN A 322 -14.07 5.51 -15.15
C GLN A 322 -13.82 7.01 -15.31
N MET A 323 -14.82 7.71 -15.84
CA MET A 323 -14.98 9.16 -15.74
C MET A 323 -16.21 9.48 -14.87
N LYS A 324 -15.99 10.11 -13.71
CA LYS A 324 -17.06 10.53 -12.77
C LYS A 324 -17.12 12.05 -12.71
N ASN A 325 -18.33 12.60 -12.66
CA ASN A 325 -18.63 14.03 -12.46
C ASN A 325 -17.83 15.00 -13.33
N ILE A 326 -17.47 14.61 -14.56
CA ILE A 326 -16.75 15.47 -15.48
C ILE A 326 -17.64 16.66 -15.86
N PRO A 327 -17.21 17.91 -15.64
CA PRO A 327 -17.99 19.08 -16.04
C PRO A 327 -18.24 19.07 -17.56
N GLN A 328 -19.45 19.41 -17.99
CA GLN A 328 -19.83 19.37 -19.41
C GLN A 328 -18.92 20.20 -20.34
N GLY A 329 -18.24 21.21 -19.81
CA GLY A 329 -17.32 22.05 -20.57
C GLY A 329 -15.93 21.46 -20.79
N TRP A 330 -15.59 20.33 -20.15
CA TRP A 330 -14.26 19.74 -20.28
C TRP A 330 -14.13 18.94 -21.56
N LYS A 331 -12.97 19.11 -22.21
CA LYS A 331 -12.56 18.31 -23.37
C LYS A 331 -11.29 17.58 -22.99
N ILE A 332 -11.33 16.24 -23.05
CA ILE A 332 -10.24 15.38 -22.64
C ILE A 332 -9.67 14.72 -23.88
N THR A 333 -8.35 14.83 -24.07
CA THR A 333 -7.64 14.22 -25.19
C THR A 333 -6.44 13.44 -24.68
N LEU A 334 -6.29 12.21 -25.15
CA LEU A 334 -5.08 11.42 -24.98
C LEU A 334 -4.13 11.72 -26.14
N GLN A 335 -2.87 12.04 -25.83
CA GLN A 335 -1.82 12.22 -26.82
C GLN A 335 -0.78 11.10 -26.67
N ASP A 336 -0.72 10.20 -27.64
CA ASP A 336 0.38 9.23 -27.73
C ASP A 336 1.61 9.95 -28.32
N ASN A 337 2.64 10.12 -27.50
CA ASN A 337 3.87 10.81 -27.88
C ASN A 337 4.81 9.99 -28.78
N ARG A 338 4.64 8.67 -28.85
CA ARG A 338 5.42 7.76 -29.70
C ARG A 338 4.91 7.81 -31.14
N ILE A 339 3.60 7.69 -31.36
CA ILE A 339 3.00 7.72 -32.70
C ILE A 339 2.45 9.11 -33.10
N LYS A 340 2.55 10.10 -32.21
CA LYS A 340 2.07 11.48 -32.40
C LYS A 340 0.58 11.58 -32.71
N SER A 341 -0.22 10.64 -32.17
CA SER A 341 -1.67 10.63 -32.31
C SER A 341 -2.34 11.40 -31.18
N LYS A 342 -3.40 12.14 -31.51
CA LYS A 342 -4.29 12.80 -30.54
C LYS A 342 -5.68 12.23 -30.69
N ILE A 343 -6.23 11.70 -29.60
CA ILE A 343 -7.51 10.99 -29.59
C ILE A 343 -8.39 11.63 -28.52
N THR A 344 -9.60 12.05 -28.89
CA THR A 344 -10.61 12.44 -27.90
C THR A 344 -11.05 11.20 -27.15
N VAL A 345 -11.08 11.27 -25.83
CA VAL A 345 -11.40 10.12 -24.99
C VAL A 345 -12.68 10.35 -24.20
N GLU A 346 -13.44 9.27 -24.03
CA GLU A 346 -14.72 9.25 -23.32
C GLU A 346 -14.74 8.07 -22.33
N ASN A 347 -15.78 8.00 -21.49
CA ASN A 347 -15.92 6.92 -20.52
C ASN A 347 -15.98 5.55 -21.21
N GLY A 348 -15.18 4.58 -20.77
CA GLY A 348 -15.09 3.26 -21.39
C GLY A 348 -14.21 3.20 -22.65
N PHE A 349 -13.43 4.25 -22.93
CA PHE A 349 -12.44 4.25 -24.00
C PHE A 349 -11.39 3.14 -23.81
N ASN A 350 -11.01 2.48 -24.91
CA ASN A 350 -9.95 1.48 -24.97
C ASN A 350 -9.02 1.80 -26.15
N TYR A 351 -7.71 1.70 -25.95
CA TYR A 351 -6.66 2.01 -26.89
C TYR A 351 -5.59 0.92 -26.95
#